data_AF-A0A959EW43-F1
#
_entry.id   AF-A0A959EW43-F1
#
_cell.length_a   1.000
_cell.length_b   1.000
_cell.length_c   1.000
_cell.angle_alpha   90.00
_cell.angle_beta   90.00
_cell.angle_gamma   90.00
#
_symmetry.space_group_name_H-M   'P 1'
#
loop_
_entity.id
_entity.type
_entity.pdbx_description
1 polymer ?
#
loop_
_entity_poly.entity_id
_entity_poly.type
_entity_poly.pdbx_seq_one_letter_code
_entity_poly.pdbx_strand_id
1 'polypeptide(L)' 'LPQLNLLLLQQGEVVQQSHIRIQRSLTHDTWQERWLDLPLSGQPFDEIRVYIWNADGNVPLYLDDLRVESFR' A
#
# COMPACT_ATOMS: atom_id res chain seq x y z
N LEU A 1 -9.73 9.75 -5.13
CA LEU A 1 -8.58 10.19 -4.30
C LEU A 1 -7.52 9.08 -4.27
N PRO A 2 -6.21 9.39 -4.15
CA PRO A 2 -5.16 8.38 -4.09
C PRO A 2 -5.37 7.39 -2.95
N GLN A 3 -5.36 6.11 -3.30
CA GLN A 3 -5.55 4.98 -2.40
C GLN A 3 -4.45 3.95 -2.65
N LEU A 4 -4.04 3.28 -1.57
CA LEU A 4 -3.20 2.10 -1.63
C LEU A 4 -3.96 0.93 -1.03
N ASN A 5 -4.00 -0.16 -1.79
CA ASN A 5 -4.62 -1.41 -1.39
C ASN A 5 -3.53 -2.47 -1.30
N LEU A 6 -3.50 -3.20 -0.20
CA LEU A 6 -2.62 -4.33 0.02
C LEU A 6 -3.46 -5.59 0.13
N LEU A 7 -3.07 -6.62 -0.61
CA LEU A 7 -3.63 -7.96 -0.51
C LEU A 7 -2.53 -8.93 -0.10
N LEU A 8 -2.80 -9.74 0.91
CA LEU A 8 -2.05 -10.96 1.20
C LEU A 8 -2.82 -12.13 0.62
N LEU A 9 -2.14 -12.97 -0.14
CA LEU A 9 -2.73 -14.13 -0.79
C LEU A 9 -2.03 -15.42 -0.37
N GLN A 10 -2.81 -16.49 -0.30
CA GLN A 10 -2.32 -17.85 -0.15
C GLN A 10 -2.86 -18.66 -1.32
N GLN A 11 -1.97 -19.20 -2.17
CA GLN A 11 -2.37 -19.98 -3.35
C GLN A 11 -3.33 -19.22 -4.28
N GLY A 12 -3.19 -17.89 -4.37
CA GLY A 12 -4.03 -17.03 -5.21
C GLY A 12 -5.34 -16.55 -4.57
N GLU A 13 -5.70 -17.05 -3.40
CA GLU A 13 -6.88 -16.59 -2.64
C GLU A 13 -6.51 -15.48 -1.65
N VAL A 14 -7.33 -14.44 -1.55
CA VAL A 14 -7.07 -13.33 -0.63
C VAL A 14 -7.36 -13.78 0.80
N VAL A 15 -6.31 -13.85 1.63
CA VAL A 15 -6.41 -14.18 3.06
C VAL A 15 -6.48 -12.93 3.94
N GLN A 16 -5.97 -11.80 3.44
CA GLN A 16 -6.08 -10.51 4.14
C GLN A 16 -6.05 -9.35 3.15
N GLN A 17 -6.83 -8.30 3.45
CA GLN A 17 -6.83 -7.05 2.70
C GLN A 17 -6.70 -5.85 3.64
N SER A 18 -5.92 -4.85 3.21
CA SER A 18 -5.82 -3.54 3.86
C SER A 18 -6.00 -2.41 2.84
N HIS A 19 -6.60 -1.31 3.29
CA HIS A 19 -6.92 -0.15 2.47
C HIS A 19 -6.52 1.15 3.16
N ILE A 20 -5.77 2.00 2.47
CA ILE A 20 -5.25 3.25 3.03
C ILE A 20 -5.42 4.41 2.07
N ARG A 21 -5.92 5.51 2.62
CA ARG A 21 -6.04 6.79 1.94
C ARG A 21 -4.78 7.61 2.22
N ILE A 22 -3.97 7.80 1.18
CA ILE A 22 -2.67 8.50 1.31
C ILE A 22 -2.85 10.03 1.20
N GLN A 23 -3.98 10.51 0.66
CA GLN A 23 -4.21 11.94 0.40
C GLN A 23 -4.05 12.86 1.63
N ARG A 24 -4.52 12.45 2.81
CA ARG A 24 -4.50 13.33 4.00
C ARG A 24 -3.08 13.64 4.49
N SER A 25 -2.08 12.91 4.02
CA SER A 25 -0.73 12.91 4.53
C SER A 25 0.31 13.32 3.48
N LEU A 26 -0.10 13.74 2.27
CA LEU A 26 0.79 14.22 1.20
C LEU A 26 0.71 15.75 1.09
N THR A 27 1.85 16.43 1.04
CA THR A 27 1.93 17.83 0.60
C THR A 27 2.49 17.88 -0.82
N HIS A 28 2.10 18.88 -1.59
CA HIS A 28 2.40 18.93 -3.03
C HIS A 28 3.87 19.23 -3.37
N ASP A 29 4.63 19.79 -2.43
CA ASP A 29 5.88 20.46 -2.76
C ASP A 29 7.14 19.70 -2.32
N THR A 30 6.99 18.54 -1.67
CA THR A 30 8.13 17.78 -1.12
C THR A 30 7.94 16.27 -1.29
N TRP A 31 9.04 15.58 -1.58
CA TRP A 31 9.09 14.12 -1.47
C TRP A 31 8.94 13.72 0.00
N GLN A 32 8.11 12.71 0.25
CA GLN A 32 7.84 12.24 1.59
C GLN A 32 7.95 10.73 1.64
N GLU A 33 8.83 10.26 2.51
CA GLU A 33 8.90 8.85 2.87
C GLU A 33 7.69 8.49 3.74
N ARG A 34 7.09 7.33 3.44
CA ARG A 34 5.92 6.83 4.13
C ARG A 34 6.07 5.34 4.38
N TRP A 35 5.86 4.98 5.63
CA TRP A 35 5.82 3.61 6.09
C TRP A 35 4.38 3.20 6.29
N LEU A 36 4.11 1.94 5.94
CA LEU A 36 2.84 1.33 6.23
C LEU A 36 3.07 0.01 6.95
N ASP A 37 2.72 0.00 8.23
CA ASP A 37 2.62 -1.21 9.01
C ASP A 37 1.37 -2.00 8.62
N LEU A 38 1.60 -3.23 8.17
CA LEU A 38 0.53 -4.18 7.92
C LEU A 38 0.46 -5.16 9.10
N PRO A 39 -0.53 -5.03 10.00
CA PRO A 39 -0.71 -6.01 11.07
C PRO A 39 -1.10 -7.35 10.45
N LEU A 40 -0.26 -8.36 10.57
CA LEU A 40 -0.52 -9.69 10.02
C LEU A 40 -1.56 -10.41 10.87
N SER A 41 -2.55 -11.02 10.22
CA SER A 41 -3.62 -11.80 10.88
C SER A 41 -3.13 -13.12 11.49
N GLY A 42 -1.88 -13.51 11.22
CA GLY A 42 -1.33 -14.82 11.60
C GLY A 42 -1.69 -15.95 10.65
N GLN A 43 -2.52 -15.70 9.62
CA GLN A 43 -2.74 -16.65 8.54
C GLN A 43 -1.52 -16.73 7.62
N PRO A 44 -1.17 -17.94 7.11
CA PRO A 44 -0.11 -18.07 6.12
C PRO A 44 -0.51 -17.35 4.83
N PHE A 45 0.49 -16.77 4.17
CA PHE A 45 0.39 -16.18 2.84
C PHE A 45 1.71 -16.46 2.09
N ASP A 46 1.63 -16.56 0.76
CA ASP A 46 2.78 -16.77 -0.13
C ASP A 46 2.97 -15.63 -1.13
N GLU A 47 2.03 -14.68 -1.20
CA GLU A 47 2.06 -13.56 -2.12
C GLU A 47 1.54 -12.27 -1.48
N ILE A 48 2.20 -11.14 -1.80
CA ILE A 48 1.74 -9.79 -1.44
C ILE A 48 1.51 -9.01 -2.74
N ARG A 49 0.32 -8.41 -2.88
CA ARG A 49 0.03 -7.49 -3.98
C ARG A 49 -0.26 -6.09 -3.45
N VAL A 50 0.41 -5.11 -4.03
CA VAL A 50 0.21 -3.68 -3.73
C VAL A 50 -0.41 -3.02 -4.96
N TYR A 51 -1.57 -2.42 -4.78
CA TYR A 51 -2.28 -1.67 -5.81
C TYR A 51 -2.39 -0.21 -5.41
N ILE A 52 -2.12 0.68 -6.36
CA ILE A 52 -2.27 2.11 -6.16
C ILE A 52 -3.33 2.61 -7.13
N TRP A 53 -4.30 3.32 -6.57
CA TRP A 53 -5.47 3.80 -7.29
C TRP A 53 -5.58 5.31 -7.15
N ASN A 54 -5.24 6.05 -8.21
CA ASN A 54 -5.34 7.51 -8.27
C ASN A 54 -6.67 7.94 -8.92
N ALA A 55 -7.79 7.59 -8.28
CA ALA A 55 -9.14 7.67 -8.89
C ALA A 55 -9.54 9.05 -9.44
N ASP A 56 -9.05 10.13 -8.82
CA ASP A 56 -9.54 11.47 -9.16
C ASP A 56 -8.68 12.18 -10.20
N GLY A 57 -7.51 11.61 -10.56
CA GLY A 57 -6.69 11.98 -11.73
C GLY A 57 -6.19 13.43 -11.85
N ASN A 58 -6.68 14.36 -11.03
CA ASN A 58 -6.46 15.80 -11.22
C ASN A 58 -5.06 16.25 -10.80
N VAL A 59 -4.29 15.36 -10.14
CA VAL A 59 -2.92 15.61 -9.71
C VAL A 59 -2.09 14.35 -10.00
N PRO A 60 -0.90 14.49 -10.61
CA PRO A 60 0.01 13.37 -10.79
C PRO A 60 0.46 12.81 -9.43
N LEU A 61 0.55 11.49 -9.34
CA LEU A 61 1.11 10.78 -8.20
C LEU A 61 2.44 10.17 -8.63
N TYR A 62 3.51 10.54 -7.92
CA TYR A 62 4.84 9.97 -8.13
C TYR A 62 5.17 9.03 -6.99
N LEU A 63 5.85 7.95 -7.32
CA LEU A 63 6.31 6.93 -6.38
C LEU A 63 7.76 6.66 -6.72
N ASP A 64 8.59 6.62 -5.69
CA ASP A 64 9.98 6.25 -5.82
C ASP A 64 10.35 5.35 -4.65
N ASP A 65 11.36 4.50 -4.86
CA ASP A 65 11.97 3.64 -3.85
C ASP A 65 10.97 2.79 -3.04
N LEU A 66 10.07 2.08 -3.74
CA LEU A 66 9.12 1.17 -3.10
C LEU A 66 9.87 -0.02 -2.48
N ARG A 67 9.74 -0.16 -1.16
CA ARG A 67 10.36 -1.24 -0.38
C ARG A 67 9.33 -2.03 0.41
N VAL A 68 9.64 -3.30 0.64
CA VAL A 68 8.91 -4.19 1.54
C VAL A 68 9.92 -4.75 2.53
N GLU A 69 9.64 -4.57 3.82
CA GLU A 69 10.51 -4.99 4.91
C GLU A 69 9.72 -5.87 5.88
N SER A 70 10.39 -6.85 6.48
CA SER A 70 9.83 -7.70 7.53
C SER A 70 10.74 -7.65 8.74
N PHE A 71 10.20 -7.33 9.91
CA PHE A 71 10.92 -7.37 11.18
C PHE A 71 10.66 -8.72 11.85
N ARG A 72 11.71 -9.33 12.42
CA ARG A 72 11.63 -10.57 13.22
C ARG A 72 11.72 -10.26 14.70
#